data_AF-A0A183Q708-F1
#
_entry.id   AF-A0A183Q708-F1
#
_cell.length_a   1.000
_cell.length_b   1.000
_cell.length_c   1.000
_cell.angle_alpha   90.00
_cell.angle_beta   90.00
_cell.angle_gamma   90.00
#
_symmetry.space_group_name_H-M   'P 1'
#
loop_
_entity.id
_entity.type
_entity.pdbx_description
1 polymer ?
#
loop_
_entity_poly.entity_id
_entity_poly.type
_entity_poly.pdbx_seq_one_letter_code
_entity_poly.pdbx_strand_id
1 'polypeptide(L)'
;MEDVRTRSRADIASDHYRAVANLKLKPKKNWTTGQTALRRFNTAFLRDTDKLNEFKIALNNRFQDLQDLLKEEETTMGDNWESI
;
A
#
# COMPACT_ATOMS: atom_id res chain seq x y z
N MET A 1 37.82 -37.61 -24.66
CA MET A 1 36.49 -37.69 -24.04
C MET A 1 36.70 -37.78 -22.53
N GLU A 2 37.16 -36.71 -21.91
CA GLU A 2 36.41 -35.49 -21.53
C GLU A 2 35.68 -35.71 -20.21
N ASP A 3 36.38 -35.22 -19.21
CA ASP A 3 36.00 -34.94 -17.84
C ASP A 3 34.84 -33.93 -17.83
N VAL A 4 33.67 -34.34 -17.35
CA VAL A 4 32.56 -33.43 -17.03
C VAL A 4 32.07 -33.76 -15.63
N ARG A 5 32.83 -33.26 -14.64
CA ARG A 5 32.33 -33.03 -13.29
C ARG A 5 31.41 -31.81 -13.35
N THR A 6 30.12 -32.05 -13.13
CA THR A 6 29.06 -31.04 -13.07
C THR A 6 29.39 -30.03 -11.99
N ARG A 7 29.79 -28.82 -12.41
CA ARG A 7 30.06 -27.68 -11.54
C ARG A 7 28.81 -27.32 -10.75
N SER A 8 29.01 -27.22 -9.43
CA SER A 8 28.51 -26.11 -8.63
C SER A 8 26.98 -25.96 -8.57
N ARG A 9 26.36 -26.76 -7.69
CA ARG A 9 25.27 -26.22 -6.86
C ARG A 9 25.91 -25.13 -6.02
N ALA A 10 25.91 -23.91 -6.54
CA ALA A 10 26.22 -22.74 -5.74
C ALA A 10 25.11 -22.69 -4.68
N ASP A 11 25.49 -23.03 -3.45
CA ASP A 11 24.74 -22.64 -2.27
C ASP A 11 24.56 -21.13 -2.33
N ILE A 12 23.43 -20.70 -2.85
CA ILE A 12 22.91 -19.37 -2.55
C ILE A 12 22.37 -19.50 -1.13
N ALA A 13 23.29 -19.56 -0.17
CA ALA A 13 23.01 -19.01 1.14
C ALA A 13 22.67 -17.55 0.88
N SER A 14 21.38 -17.28 0.79
CA SER A 14 20.87 -15.92 0.82
C SER A 14 21.18 -15.42 2.23
N ASP A 15 22.41 -14.97 2.44
CA ASP A 15 22.78 -14.03 3.48
C ASP A 15 22.19 -12.67 3.08
N HIS A 16 20.88 -12.64 2.82
CA HIS A 16 20.09 -11.46 3.13
C HIS A 16 20.07 -11.38 4.65
N TYR A 17 21.19 -10.89 5.20
CA TYR A 17 21.22 -10.31 6.51
C TYR A 17 20.24 -9.14 6.45
N ARG A 18 18.99 -9.44 6.78
CA ARG A 18 17.97 -8.44 7.02
C ARG A 18 18.52 -7.61 8.16
N ALA A 19 19.15 -6.50 7.80
CA ALA A 19 19.62 -5.51 8.74
C ALA A 19 18.38 -4.88 9.39
N VAL A 20 17.83 -5.57 10.39
CA VAL A 20 16.81 -5.02 11.27
C VAL A 20 17.54 -4.04 12.17
N ALA A 21 17.65 -2.80 11.69
CA ALA A 21 18.07 -1.70 12.54
C ALA A 21 16.97 -1.49 13.59
N ASN A 22 17.19 -2.00 14.81
CA ASN A 22 16.40 -1.63 15.98
C ASN A 22 16.73 -0.19 16.35
N LEU A 23 16.14 0.77 15.64
CA LEU A 23 16.26 2.18 15.95
C LEU A 23 15.42 2.47 17.20
N LYS A 24 16.08 2.48 18.36
CA LYS A 24 15.48 2.91 19.64
C LYS A 24 15.29 4.42 19.61
N LEU A 25 14.31 4.89 18.84
CA LEU A 25 13.87 6.28 18.86
C LEU A 25 13.37 6.57 20.27
N LYS A 26 13.97 7.56 20.94
CA LYS A 26 13.42 8.20 22.12
C LYS A 26 12.68 9.47 21.66
N PRO A 27 11.40 9.41 21.21
CA PRO A 27 10.67 10.61 20.88
C PRO A 27 10.29 11.32 22.18
N LYS A 28 11.23 12.08 22.77
CA LYS A 28 11.00 12.78 24.04
C LYS A 28 10.94 14.29 23.92
N LYS A 29 11.34 14.88 22.79
CA LYS A 29 11.45 16.34 22.68
C LYS A 29 10.23 17.02 22.05
N ASN A 30 9.49 16.29 21.22
CA ASN A 30 8.46 16.80 20.34
C ASN A 30 7.21 15.92 20.32
N TRP A 31 7.13 14.88 21.18
CA TRP A 31 5.93 14.06 21.33
C TRP A 31 4.70 14.90 21.68
N THR A 32 4.82 15.80 22.67
CA THR A 32 3.76 16.72 23.07
C THR A 32 3.38 17.70 21.96
N THR A 33 4.38 18.16 21.19
CA THR A 33 4.18 19.04 20.03
C THR A 33 3.46 18.32 18.89
N GLY A 34 3.86 17.08 18.59
CA GLY A 34 3.21 16.23 17.59
C GLY A 34 1.80 15.84 17.99
N GLN A 35 1.58 15.53 19.27
CA GLN A 35 0.26 15.27 19.82
C GLN A 35 -0.66 16.51 19.73
N THR A 36 -0.11 17.71 19.98
CA THR A 36 -0.84 18.98 19.81
C THR A 36 -1.16 19.27 18.35
N ALA A 37 -0.20 19.02 17.44
CA ALA A 37 -0.40 19.17 16.00
C ALA A 37 -1.45 18.20 15.46
N LEU A 38 -1.40 16.93 15.85
CA LEU A 38 -2.40 15.91 15.53
C LEU A 38 -3.78 16.27 16.08
N ARG A 39 -3.84 16.77 17.32
CA ARG A 39 -5.11 17.19 17.92
C ARG A 39 -5.70 18.41 17.21
N ARG A 40 -4.88 19.38 16.82
CA ARG A 40 -5.29 20.53 15.98
C ARG A 40 -5.74 20.10 14.59
N PHE A 41 -5.00 19.19 13.96
CA PHE A 41 -5.37 18.61 12.67
C PHE A 41 -6.72 17.91 12.76
N ASN A 42 -6.92 17.02 13.74
CA ASN A 42 -8.19 16.33 13.95
C ASN A 42 -9.33 17.31 14.28
N THR A 43 -9.08 18.36 15.07
CA THR A 43 -10.11 19.35 15.40
C THR A 43 -10.49 20.20 14.19
N ALA A 44 -9.53 20.62 13.38
CA ALA A 44 -9.78 21.36 12.14
C ALA A 44 -10.48 20.46 11.10
N PHE A 45 -10.02 19.22 10.96
CA PHE A 45 -10.61 18.20 10.10
C PHE A 45 -12.06 17.91 10.47
N LEU A 46 -12.39 17.84 11.77
CA LEU A 46 -13.76 17.62 12.26
C LEU A 46 -14.65 18.86 12.21
N ARG A 47 -14.08 20.07 12.29
CA ARG A 47 -14.85 21.33 12.25
C ARG A 47 -15.50 21.60 10.89
N ASP A 48 -14.85 21.19 9.80
CA ASP A 48 -15.42 21.31 8.46
C ASP A 48 -16.30 20.09 8.12
N THR A 49 -17.38 19.88 8.88
CA THR A 49 -18.30 18.75 8.68
C THR A 49 -18.91 18.75 7.28
N ASP A 50 -19.18 19.93 6.71
CA ASP A 50 -19.69 20.07 5.34
C ASP A 50 -18.65 19.61 4.30
N LYS A 51 -17.39 20.03 4.47
CA LYS A 51 -16.27 19.61 3.60
C LYS A 51 -15.95 18.13 3.72
N LEU A 52 -16.14 17.53 4.91
CA LEU A 52 -16.03 16.09 5.09
C LEU A 52 -17.14 15.34 4.36
N ASN A 53 -18.36 15.87 4.35
CA ASN A 53 -19.46 15.26 3.63
C ASN A 53 -19.23 15.34 2.11
N GLU A 54 -18.76 16.48 1.62
CA GLU A 54 -18.33 16.64 0.21
C GLU A 54 -17.19 15.67 -0.15
N PHE A 55 -16.18 15.55 0.70
CA PHE A 55 -15.07 14.60 0.47
C PHE A 55 -15.58 13.15 0.43
N LYS A 56 -16.48 12.76 1.33
CA LYS A 56 -17.09 11.43 1.33
C LYS A 56 -17.88 11.17 0.05
N ILE A 57 -18.67 12.13 -0.43
CA ILE A 57 -19.43 12.01 -1.67
C ILE A 57 -18.49 11.88 -2.87
N ALA A 58 -17.47 12.75 -2.96
CA ALA A 58 -16.49 12.69 -4.04
C ALA A 58 -15.70 11.38 -4.06
N LEU A 59 -15.37 10.84 -2.87
CA LEU A 59 -14.70 9.55 -2.72
C LEU A 59 -15.61 8.41 -3.18
N ASN A 60 -16.87 8.39 -2.75
CA ASN A 60 -17.83 7.36 -3.13
C ASN A 60 -18.11 7.37 -4.63
N ASN A 61 -18.28 8.54 -5.24
CA ASN A 61 -18.48 8.66 -6.69
C ASN A 61 -17.30 8.07 -7.46
N ARG A 62 -16.07 8.43 -7.08
CA ARG A 62 -14.86 7.86 -7.70
C ARG A 62 -14.75 6.35 -7.49
N PHE A 63 -15.11 5.85 -6.32
CA PHE A 63 -15.08 4.42 -6.05
C PHE A 63 -16.13 3.67 -6.87
N GLN A 64 -17.30 4.27 -7.09
CA GLN A 64 -18.33 3.74 -7.96
C GLN A 64 -17.84 3.68 -9.42
N ASP A 65 -17.27 4.78 -9.94
CA ASP A 65 -16.67 4.82 -11.27
C ASP A 65 -15.61 3.72 -11.44
N LEU A 66 -14.83 3.46 -10.40
CA LEU A 66 -13.78 2.44 -10.39
C LEU A 66 -14.36 1.02 -10.37
N GLN A 67 -15.47 0.79 -9.66
CA GLN A 67 -16.17 -0.50 -9.70
C GLN A 67 -16.81 -0.76 -11.06
N ASP A 68 -17.38 0.27 -11.68
CA ASP A 68 -18.04 0.11 -12.97
C ASP A 68 -17.01 -0.12 -14.09
N LEU A 69 -15.85 0.55 -14.02
CA LEU A 69 -14.69 0.22 -14.86
C LEU A 69 -14.24 -1.23 -14.69
N LEU A 70 -14.18 -1.72 -13.44
CA LEU A 70 -13.72 -3.08 -13.15
C LEU A 70 -14.72 -4.14 -13.63
N LYS A 71 -16.03 -3.85 -13.62
CA LYS A 71 -17.06 -4.71 -14.23
C LYS A 71 -16.98 -4.72 -15.76
N GLU A 72 -16.69 -3.60 -16.40
CA GLU A 72 -16.45 -3.56 -17.86
C GLU A 72 -15.23 -4.39 -18.24
N GLU A 73 -14.14 -4.31 -17.46
CA GLU A 73 -12.97 -5.15 -17.66
C GLU A 73 -13.27 -6.64 -17.41
N GLU A 74 -14.04 -6.97 -16.36
CA GLU A 74 -14.41 -8.35 -16.05
C GLU A 74 -15.34 -8.96 -17.11
N THR A 75 -16.30 -8.20 -17.65
CA THR A 75 -17.21 -8.67 -18.72
C THR A 75 -16.48 -8.86 -20.05
N THR A 76 -15.61 -7.92 -20.44
CA THR A 76 -14.79 -8.08 -21.65
C THR A 76 -13.77 -9.22 -21.53
N MET A 77 -13.21 -9.45 -20.35
CA MET A 77 -12.32 -10.60 -20.11
C MET A 77 -13.11 -11.92 -20.05
N GLY A 78 -14.28 -11.94 -19.40
CA GLY A 78 -15.17 -13.11 -19.30
C GLY A 78 -15.66 -13.60 -20.66
N ASP A 79 -16.10 -12.68 -21.54
CA ASP A 79 -16.54 -13.02 -22.91
C ASP A 79 -15.40 -13.60 -23.77
N ASN A 80 -14.15 -13.17 -23.54
CA ASN A 80 -12.99 -13.73 -24.23
C ASN A 80 -12.62 -15.15 -23.77
N TRP A 81 -12.96 -15.54 -22.53
CA TRP A 81 -12.73 -16.90 -22.02
C TRP A 81 -13.80 -17.91 -22.47
N GLU A 82 -15.03 -17.46 -22.73
CA GLU A 82 -16.08 -18.28 -23.36
C GLU A 82 -15.81 -18.57 -24.85
N SER A 83 -14.85 -17.86 -25.45
CA SER A 83 -14.47 -18.01 -26.87
C SER A 83 -13.21 -18.89 -27.11
N ILE A 84 -12.65 -19.53 -26.08
CA ILE A 84 -11.49 -20.46 -26.16
C ILE A 84 -11.93 -21.86 -25.75
#